data_AF-A0A941VPW1-F1
#
_entry.id   AF-A0A941VPW1-F1
#
_cell.length_a   1.000
_cell.length_b   1.000
_cell.length_c   1.000
_cell.angle_alpha   90.00
_cell.angle_beta   90.00
_cell.angle_gamma   90.00
#
_symmetry.space_group_name_H-M   'P 1'
#
loop_
_entity.id
_entity.type
_entity.pdbx_description
1 polymer ?
#
loop_
_entity_poly.entity_id
_entity_poly.type
_entity_poly.pdbx_seq_one_letter_code
_entity_poly.pdbx_strand_id
1 'polypeptide(L)'
;MSSVWLPCGDYHQYYKEDQGWWQSTFIKSKMILLLLIVFVGIPMLLPGYYLSVGTMVGYTAMGALGVQLLIGYTGLVTLGHAAFIAVGAYTSTLLVLQFPWPQFFTDLGLAYPISIVVAGLVAGIWSVIFGLPSAKVKGFYLILTTMAAQFITVDFILTQYVSQIGGRGQAFSLPPGIIKVGPWVIDSDVKIYYL
;
A
#
# COMPACT_ATOMS: atom_id res chain seq x y z
N MET A 1 -10.55 22.19 -15.03
CA MET A 1 -9.07 22.18 -15.06
C MET A 1 -8.65 23.10 -16.19
N SER A 2 -7.64 23.96 -16.01
CA SER A 2 -7.26 24.91 -17.07
C SER A 2 -6.53 24.16 -18.19
N SER A 3 -6.91 24.42 -19.44
CA SER A 3 -6.38 23.84 -20.69
C SER A 3 -4.93 24.24 -21.01
N VAL A 4 -4.19 24.72 -20.01
CA VAL A 4 -2.92 25.45 -20.15
C VAL A 4 -1.74 24.55 -20.57
N TRP A 5 -1.88 23.24 -20.50
CA TRP A 5 -0.79 22.27 -20.76
C TRP A 5 -0.98 21.39 -21.99
N LEU A 6 -2.00 21.66 -22.81
CA LEU A 6 -2.24 20.92 -24.05
C LEU A 6 -1.35 21.48 -25.18
N PRO A 7 -0.72 20.62 -26.01
CA PRO A 7 -0.03 21.06 -27.21
C PRO A 7 -0.98 21.88 -28.10
N CYS A 8 -0.46 22.89 -28.79
CA CYS A 8 -1.26 23.69 -29.72
C CYS A 8 -1.92 22.78 -30.78
N GLY A 9 -3.26 22.76 -30.83
CA GLY A 9 -4.05 21.95 -31.76
C GLY A 9 -4.90 20.84 -31.13
N ASP A 10 -4.65 20.46 -29.86
CA ASP A 10 -5.51 19.54 -29.10
C ASP A 10 -6.63 20.34 -28.41
N TYR A 11 -7.88 20.19 -28.86
CA TYR A 11 -9.06 20.82 -28.27
C TYR A 11 -10.05 19.75 -27.80
N HIS A 12 -10.42 19.77 -26.52
CA HIS A 12 -11.50 18.94 -26.01
C HIS A 12 -12.85 19.59 -26.33
N GLN A 13 -13.72 18.88 -27.03
CA GLN A 13 -15.07 19.36 -27.32
C GLN A 13 -16.10 18.77 -26.36
N TYR A 14 -15.77 17.66 -25.71
CA TYR A 14 -16.65 16.99 -24.76
C TYR A 14 -16.05 16.96 -23.36
N TYR A 15 -16.90 17.10 -22.34
CA TYR A 15 -16.49 17.04 -20.93
C TYR A 15 -15.81 15.71 -20.55
N LYS A 16 -16.15 14.62 -21.24
CA LYS A 16 -15.51 13.31 -21.07
C LYS A 16 -14.04 13.29 -21.51
N GLU A 17 -13.67 14.09 -22.51
CA GLU A 17 -12.29 14.21 -23.01
C GLU A 17 -11.44 14.99 -22.01
N ASP A 18 -12.01 16.04 -21.41
CA ASP A 18 -11.34 16.85 -20.38
C ASP A 18 -11.16 16.10 -19.05
N GLN A 19 -12.02 15.11 -18.77
CA GLN A 19 -11.89 14.23 -17.60
C GLN A 19 -11.03 12.98 -17.85
N GLY A 20 -10.54 12.75 -19.07
CA GLY A 20 -9.71 11.60 -19.40
C GLY A 20 -8.37 11.63 -18.65
N TRP A 21 -7.96 10.52 -18.03
CA TRP A 21 -6.68 10.43 -17.30
C TRP A 21 -5.46 10.72 -18.18
N TRP A 22 -5.55 10.41 -19.48
CA TRP A 22 -4.51 10.75 -20.46
C TRP A 22 -5.10 11.49 -21.65
N GLN A 23 -5.01 12.81 -21.59
CA GLN A 23 -5.65 13.73 -22.53
C GLN A 23 -4.95 13.79 -23.90
N SER A 24 -3.61 13.71 -23.95
CA SER A 24 -2.84 13.82 -25.20
C SER A 24 -1.91 12.62 -25.43
N THR A 25 -1.65 12.27 -26.69
CA THR A 25 -0.69 11.22 -27.09
C THR A 25 0.70 11.47 -26.51
N PHE A 26 1.12 12.73 -26.37
CA PHE A 26 2.40 13.08 -25.75
C PHE A 26 2.46 12.72 -24.26
N ILE A 27 1.36 12.96 -23.53
CA ILE A 27 1.22 12.59 -22.12
C ILE A 27 1.20 11.06 -22.00
N LYS A 28 0.46 10.36 -22.87
CA LYS A 28 0.44 8.89 -22.93
C LYS A 28 1.85 8.33 -23.13
N SER A 29 2.60 8.83 -24.11
CA SER A 29 3.98 8.38 -24.37
C SER A 29 4.90 8.63 -23.18
N LYS A 30 4.83 9.79 -22.53
CA LYS A 30 5.61 10.07 -21.31
C LYS A 30 5.26 9.15 -20.15
N MET A 31 3.97 8.87 -19.94
CA MET A 31 3.49 7.99 -18.88
C MET A 31 3.91 6.54 -19.12
N ILE A 32 3.80 6.07 -20.37
CA ILE A 32 4.28 4.73 -20.76
C ILE A 32 5.80 4.62 -20.56
N LEU A 33 6.55 5.64 -21.00
CA LEU A 33 8.00 5.67 -20.83
C LEU A 33 8.40 5.68 -19.36
N LEU A 34 7.71 6.45 -18.51
CA LEU A 34 7.91 6.44 -17.06
C LEU A 34 7.64 5.05 -16.48
N LEU A 35 6.52 4.41 -16.86
CA LEU A 35 6.14 3.09 -16.38
C LEU A 35 7.18 2.03 -16.81
N LEU A 36 7.69 2.12 -18.04
CA LEU A 36 8.74 1.26 -18.56
C LEU A 36 10.06 1.45 -17.79
N ILE A 37 10.47 2.69 -17.51
CA ILE A 37 11.67 2.96 -16.71
C ILE A 37 11.51 2.37 -15.30
N VAL A 38 10.36 2.56 -14.66
CA VAL A 38 10.12 2.06 -13.31
C VAL A 38 10.12 0.54 -13.28
N PHE A 39 9.36 -0.13 -14.14
CA PHE A 39 9.21 -1.59 -14.06
C PHE A 39 10.32 -2.38 -14.76
N VAL A 40 11.04 -1.81 -15.73
CA VAL A 40 12.07 -2.53 -16.50
C VAL A 40 13.46 -1.93 -16.25
N GLY A 41 13.56 -0.60 -16.28
CA GLY A 41 14.85 0.09 -16.12
C GLY A 41 15.45 -0.07 -14.72
N ILE A 42 14.67 0.19 -13.67
CA ILE A 42 15.10 0.11 -12.26
C ILE A 42 15.60 -1.31 -11.90
N PRO A 43 14.84 -2.41 -12.12
CA PRO A 43 15.29 -3.75 -11.74
C PRO A 43 16.48 -4.28 -12.54
N MET A 44 16.70 -3.78 -13.76
CA MET A 44 17.86 -4.20 -14.57
C MET A 44 19.15 -3.44 -14.23
N LEU A 45 19.05 -2.19 -13.75
CA LEU A 45 20.20 -1.30 -13.59
C LEU A 45 20.68 -1.20 -12.14
N LEU A 46 19.82 -1.47 -11.15
CA LEU A 46 20.11 -1.18 -9.75
C LEU A 46 20.46 -2.44 -8.92
N PRO A 47 21.47 -2.35 -8.03
CA PRO A 47 21.77 -3.45 -7.12
C PRO A 47 20.70 -3.62 -6.03
N GLY A 48 20.65 -4.81 -5.41
CA GLY A 48 19.58 -5.24 -4.49
C GLY A 48 19.19 -4.22 -3.41
N TYR A 49 20.16 -3.53 -2.80
CA TYR A 49 19.87 -2.48 -1.81
C TYR A 49 18.96 -1.38 -2.34
N TYR A 50 19.24 -0.86 -3.53
CA TYR A 50 18.43 0.20 -4.13
C TYR A 50 17.07 -0.32 -4.61
N LEU A 51 16.97 -1.62 -4.93
CA LEU A 51 15.68 -2.24 -5.20
C LEU A 51 14.81 -2.29 -3.94
N SER A 52 15.36 -2.69 -2.80
CA SER A 52 14.63 -2.67 -1.52
C SER A 52 14.17 -1.26 -1.16
N VAL A 53 15.02 -0.24 -1.38
CA VAL A 53 14.65 1.17 -1.21
C VAL A 53 13.55 1.58 -2.20
N GLY A 54 13.62 1.13 -3.45
CA GLY A 54 12.59 1.37 -4.46
C GLY A 54 11.24 0.77 -4.07
N THR A 55 11.22 -0.47 -3.58
CA THR A 55 10.01 -1.11 -3.04
C THR A 55 9.48 -0.33 -1.83
N MET A 56 10.36 0.17 -0.97
CA MET A 56 10.01 1.02 0.17
C MET A 56 9.33 2.33 -0.25
N VAL A 57 9.87 2.99 -1.27
CA VAL A 57 9.26 4.17 -1.87
C VAL A 57 7.89 3.81 -2.48
N GLY A 58 7.76 2.65 -3.13
CA GLY A 58 6.52 2.19 -3.73
C GLY A 58 5.38 2.06 -2.72
N TYR A 59 5.56 1.27 -1.65
CA TYR A 59 4.49 1.11 -0.67
C TYR A 59 4.23 2.37 0.17
N THR A 60 5.25 3.19 0.44
CA THR A 60 5.04 4.47 1.14
C THR A 60 4.31 5.48 0.26
N ALA A 61 4.56 5.49 -1.05
CA ALA A 61 3.81 6.31 -2.01
C ALA A 61 2.33 5.90 -2.07
N MET A 62 2.02 4.59 -2.06
CA MET A 62 0.63 4.13 -1.94
C MET A 62 -0.05 4.65 -0.68
N GLY A 63 0.65 4.64 0.46
CA GLY A 63 0.17 5.24 1.70
C GLY A 63 -0.07 6.74 1.59
N ALA A 64 0.86 7.48 1.00
CA ALA A 64 0.76 8.91 0.77
C ALA A 64 -0.42 9.28 -0.14
N LEU A 65 -0.67 8.49 -1.19
CA LEU A 65 -1.84 8.66 -2.06
C LEU A 65 -3.15 8.47 -1.27
N GLY A 66 -3.22 7.48 -0.38
CA GLY A 66 -4.38 7.30 0.51
C GLY A 66 -4.65 8.52 1.39
N VAL A 67 -3.59 9.12 1.96
CA VAL A 67 -3.71 10.36 2.74
C VAL A 67 -4.09 11.55 1.85
N GLN A 68 -3.56 11.63 0.63
CA GLN A 68 -3.91 12.67 -0.34
C GLN A 68 -5.38 12.59 -0.75
N LEU A 69 -5.97 11.40 -0.83
CA LEU A 69 -7.41 11.24 -1.06
C LEU A 69 -8.21 11.83 0.10
N LEU A 70 -7.82 11.55 1.34
CA LEU A 70 -8.48 12.09 2.53
C LEU A 70 -8.35 13.62 2.59
N ILE A 71 -7.13 14.15 2.58
CA ILE A 71 -6.88 15.59 2.69
C ILE A 71 -7.45 16.33 1.47
N GLY A 72 -7.25 15.80 0.27
CA GLY A 72 -7.64 16.44 -0.99
C GLY A 72 -9.14 16.49 -1.22
N TYR A 73 -9.88 15.42 -0.92
CA TYR A 73 -11.33 15.38 -1.16
C TYR A 73 -12.17 15.80 0.06
N THR A 74 -11.70 15.54 1.28
CA THR A 74 -12.50 15.81 2.50
C THR A 74 -12.00 16.99 3.31
N GLY A 75 -10.78 17.50 3.05
CA GLY A 75 -10.16 18.57 3.83
C GLY A 75 -9.75 18.15 5.25
N LEU A 76 -9.79 16.85 5.56
CA LEU A 76 -9.48 16.32 6.89
C LEU A 76 -8.00 15.96 6.99
N VAL A 77 -7.26 16.70 7.81
CA VAL A 77 -5.87 16.38 8.14
C VAL A 77 -5.83 15.21 9.12
N THR A 78 -5.02 14.19 8.81
CA THR A 78 -4.87 12.98 9.63
C THR A 78 -3.39 12.62 9.80
N LEU A 79 -3.03 12.14 11.00
CA LEU A 79 -1.70 11.60 11.32
C LEU A 79 -1.77 10.11 11.71
N GLY A 80 -2.85 9.42 11.34
CA GLY A 80 -3.10 8.04 11.76
C GLY A 80 -2.78 6.96 10.71
N HIS A 81 -2.28 7.34 9.53
CA HIS A 81 -2.23 6.42 8.38
C HIS A 81 -1.28 5.22 8.59
N ALA A 82 -0.21 5.38 9.38
CA ALA A 82 0.76 4.31 9.58
C ALA A 82 0.16 3.13 10.35
N ALA A 83 -0.84 3.41 11.20
CA ALA A 83 -1.62 2.39 11.89
C ALA A 83 -2.30 1.41 10.94
N PHE A 84 -2.98 1.94 9.92
CA PHE A 84 -3.77 1.13 9.00
C PHE A 84 -2.88 0.29 8.09
N ILE A 85 -1.75 0.87 7.65
CA ILE A 85 -0.71 0.14 6.91
C ILE A 85 -0.13 -0.97 7.79
N ALA A 86 0.17 -0.67 9.05
CA ALA A 86 0.73 -1.65 9.99
C ALA A 86 -0.24 -2.82 10.26
N VAL A 87 -1.54 -2.56 10.45
CA VAL A 87 -2.54 -3.62 10.63
C VAL A 87 -2.63 -4.52 9.39
N GLY A 88 -2.62 -3.96 8.18
CA GLY A 88 -2.58 -4.75 6.95
C GLY A 88 -1.30 -5.58 6.83
N ALA A 89 -0.13 -4.99 7.11
CA ALA A 89 1.14 -5.70 7.08
C ALA A 89 1.14 -6.87 8.08
N TYR A 90 0.84 -6.61 9.36
CA TYR A 90 0.85 -7.64 10.41
C TYR A 90 -0.17 -8.76 10.17
N THR A 91 -1.36 -8.43 9.67
CA THR A 91 -2.37 -9.46 9.34
C THR A 91 -1.89 -10.36 8.21
N SER A 92 -1.35 -9.78 7.13
CA SER A 92 -0.78 -10.58 6.03
C SER A 92 0.38 -11.48 6.50
N THR A 93 1.28 -10.96 7.34
CA THR A 93 2.43 -11.72 7.85
C THR A 93 2.01 -12.84 8.80
N LEU A 94 1.05 -12.59 9.69
CA LEU A 94 0.52 -13.60 10.61
C LEU A 94 -0.22 -14.71 9.87
N LEU A 95 -1.01 -14.36 8.86
CA LEU A 95 -1.69 -15.35 8.04
C LEU A 95 -0.69 -16.24 7.30
N VAL A 96 0.42 -15.68 6.81
CA VAL A 96 1.43 -16.49 6.11
C VAL A 96 2.25 -17.35 7.07
N LEU A 97 2.59 -16.85 8.26
CA LEU A 97 3.54 -17.51 9.16
C LEU A 97 2.90 -18.45 10.18
N GLN A 98 1.71 -18.13 10.68
CA GLN A 98 1.11 -18.84 11.82
C GLN A 98 -0.17 -19.59 11.46
N PHE A 99 -0.85 -19.20 10.39
CA PHE A 99 -2.10 -19.87 10.02
C PHE A 99 -1.80 -21.23 9.36
N PRO A 100 -2.38 -22.34 9.87
CA PRO A 100 -2.21 -23.66 9.26
C PRO A 100 -3.06 -23.72 7.98
N TRP A 101 -2.48 -23.28 6.86
CA TRP A 101 -3.14 -23.36 5.55
C TRP A 101 -3.36 -24.82 5.15
N PRO A 102 -4.55 -25.18 4.62
CA PRO A 102 -4.75 -26.50 4.03
C PRO A 102 -3.74 -26.70 2.89
N GLN A 103 -3.11 -27.88 2.82
CA GLN A 103 -2.02 -28.16 1.86
C GLN A 103 -2.40 -27.83 0.41
N PHE A 104 -3.66 -28.02 0.04
CA PHE A 104 -4.19 -27.64 -1.27
C PHE A 104 -3.94 -26.17 -1.64
N PHE A 105 -4.13 -25.22 -0.70
CA PHE A 105 -3.92 -23.79 -0.96
C PHE A 105 -2.44 -23.41 -0.98
N THR A 106 -1.61 -24.12 -0.22
CA THR A 106 -0.16 -23.92 -0.17
C THR A 106 0.52 -24.47 -1.43
N ASP A 107 0.08 -25.62 -1.94
CA ASP A 107 0.61 -26.23 -3.16
C ASP A 107 0.21 -25.45 -4.43
N LEU A 108 -0.99 -24.86 -4.43
CA LEU A 108 -1.45 -23.96 -5.49
C LEU A 108 -0.86 -22.55 -5.39
N GLY A 109 -0.08 -22.25 -4.35
CA GLY A 109 0.50 -20.91 -4.14
C GLY A 109 -0.57 -19.81 -4.02
N LEU A 110 -1.73 -20.12 -3.44
CA LEU A 110 -2.85 -19.19 -3.25
C LEU A 110 -2.88 -18.58 -1.84
N ALA A 111 -2.11 -19.12 -0.90
CA ALA A 111 -2.06 -18.65 0.48
C ALA A 111 -1.71 -17.16 0.59
N TYR A 112 -0.76 -16.67 -0.22
CA TYR A 112 -0.32 -15.28 -0.18
C TYR A 112 -1.31 -14.28 -0.82
N PRO A 113 -1.84 -14.52 -2.04
CA PRO A 113 -2.89 -13.65 -2.60
C PRO A 113 -4.13 -13.55 -1.70
N ILE A 114 -4.57 -14.66 -1.11
CA ILE A 114 -5.71 -14.67 -0.19
C ILE A 114 -5.38 -13.89 1.07
N SER A 115 -4.17 -14.04 1.62
CA SER A 115 -3.77 -13.30 2.83
C SER A 115 -3.73 -11.80 2.60
N ILE A 116 -3.32 -11.32 1.41
CA ILE A 116 -3.38 -9.88 1.06
C ILE A 116 -4.83 -9.38 1.05
N VAL A 117 -5.74 -10.10 0.41
CA VAL A 117 -7.16 -9.67 0.33
C VAL A 117 -7.77 -9.63 1.72
N VAL A 118 -7.54 -10.67 2.53
CA VAL A 118 -8.01 -10.71 3.92
C VAL A 118 -7.37 -9.59 4.75
N ALA A 119 -6.07 -9.34 4.59
CA ALA A 119 -5.38 -8.25 5.26
C ALA A 119 -5.96 -6.87 4.91
N GLY A 120 -6.29 -6.64 3.63
CA GLY A 120 -6.97 -5.43 3.18
C GLY A 120 -8.36 -5.27 3.81
N LEU A 121 -9.15 -6.34 3.90
CA LEU A 121 -10.44 -6.32 4.57
C LEU A 121 -10.32 -6.05 6.07
N VAL A 122 -9.38 -6.70 6.76
CA VAL A 122 -9.16 -6.50 8.20
C VAL A 122 -8.67 -5.08 8.47
N ALA A 123 -7.72 -4.56 7.69
CA ALA A 123 -7.27 -3.17 7.78
C ALA A 123 -8.42 -2.19 7.49
N GLY A 124 -9.28 -2.50 6.52
CA GLY A 124 -10.50 -1.73 6.22
C GLY A 124 -11.46 -1.68 7.40
N ILE A 125 -11.82 -2.83 7.97
CA ILE A 125 -12.69 -2.93 9.15
C ILE A 125 -12.09 -2.16 10.32
N TRP A 126 -10.79 -2.33 10.55
CA TRP A 126 -10.06 -1.62 11.60
C TRP A 126 -10.11 -0.09 11.42
N SER A 127 -9.95 0.36 10.17
CA SER A 127 -10.04 1.78 9.82
C SER A 127 -11.43 2.35 10.07
N VAL A 128 -12.50 1.58 9.84
CA VAL A 128 -13.88 1.99 10.10
C VAL A 128 -14.12 2.12 11.60
N ILE A 129 -13.62 1.17 12.40
CA ILE A 129 -13.77 1.18 13.86
C ILE A 129 -13.17 2.45 14.48
N PHE A 130 -11.98 2.88 14.04
CA PHE A 130 -11.34 4.10 14.53
C PHE A 130 -11.77 5.38 13.79
N GLY A 131 -12.21 5.24 12.55
CA GLY A 131 -12.65 6.35 11.70
C GLY A 131 -14.03 6.88 12.09
N LEU A 132 -15.00 6.00 12.40
CA LEU A 132 -16.34 6.39 12.82
C LEU A 132 -16.38 7.33 14.05
N PRO A 133 -15.66 7.06 15.16
CA PRO A 133 -15.63 7.98 16.29
C PRO A 133 -14.87 9.27 15.95
N SER A 134 -13.78 9.18 15.16
CA SER A 134 -12.98 10.34 14.76
C SER A 134 -13.77 11.32 13.88
N ALA A 135 -14.66 10.82 13.01
CA ALA A 135 -15.48 11.65 12.11
C ALA A 135 -16.43 12.62 12.84
N LYS A 136 -16.71 12.40 14.13
CA LYS A 136 -17.54 13.31 14.94
C LYS A 136 -16.78 14.55 15.42
N VAL A 137 -15.46 14.56 15.28
CA VAL A 137 -14.56 15.58 15.82
C VAL A 137 -14.02 16.45 14.67
N LYS A 138 -13.80 17.74 14.88
CA LYS A 138 -13.41 18.69 13.82
C LYS A 138 -12.06 19.35 14.07
N GLY A 139 -11.41 19.75 12.98
CA GLY A 139 -10.20 20.57 13.00
C GLY A 139 -9.03 19.90 13.72
N PHE A 140 -8.36 20.64 14.59
CA PHE A 140 -7.17 20.18 15.31
C PHE A 140 -7.42 18.94 16.19
N TYR A 141 -8.63 18.82 16.74
CA TYR A 141 -8.99 17.67 17.58
C TYR A 141 -9.04 16.36 16.78
N LEU A 142 -9.39 16.41 15.48
CA LEU A 142 -9.34 15.23 14.61
C LEU A 142 -7.91 14.72 14.41
N ILE A 143 -6.96 15.64 14.26
CA ILE A 143 -5.55 15.28 14.13
C ILE A 143 -5.12 14.53 15.39
N LEU A 144 -5.46 15.05 16.58
CA LEU A 144 -5.15 14.42 17.85
C LEU A 144 -5.80 13.03 18.00
N THR A 145 -7.06 12.86 17.60
CA THR A 145 -7.73 11.55 17.68
C THR A 145 -7.08 10.52 16.75
N THR A 146 -6.64 10.94 15.56
CA THR A 146 -5.97 10.03 14.61
C THR A 146 -4.55 9.67 15.07
N MET A 147 -3.82 10.61 15.70
CA MET A 147 -2.54 10.33 16.35
C MET A 147 -2.73 9.33 17.50
N ALA A 148 -3.70 9.56 18.38
CA ALA A 148 -4.02 8.63 19.47
C ALA A 148 -4.39 7.24 18.95
N ALA A 149 -5.21 7.15 17.89
CA ALA A 149 -5.53 5.88 17.24
C ALA A 149 -4.25 5.17 16.75
N GLN A 150 -3.29 5.90 16.18
CA GLN A 150 -2.03 5.32 15.76
C GLN A 150 -1.16 4.79 16.90
N PHE A 151 -1.02 5.54 18.00
CA PHE A 151 -0.28 5.04 19.18
C PHE A 151 -0.95 3.81 19.79
N ILE A 152 -2.28 3.82 19.93
CA ILE A 152 -3.03 2.67 20.49
C ILE A 152 -2.86 1.44 19.60
N THR A 153 -2.86 1.62 18.28
CA THR A 153 -2.81 0.48 17.35
C THR A 153 -1.40 -0.06 17.17
N VAL A 154 -0.42 0.79 16.90
CA VAL A 154 0.96 0.37 16.61
C VAL A 154 1.71 0.00 17.89
N ASP A 155 1.74 0.89 18.87
CA ASP A 155 2.53 0.67 20.08
C ASP A 155 1.82 -0.27 21.04
N PHE A 156 0.55 0.00 21.34
CA PHE A 156 -0.16 -0.82 22.31
C PHE A 156 -0.59 -2.15 21.72
N ILE A 157 -1.31 -2.20 20.60
CA ILE A 157 -1.83 -3.49 20.09
C ILE A 157 -0.75 -4.31 19.38
N LEU A 158 -0.11 -3.74 18.36
CA LEU A 158 0.81 -4.52 17.52
C LEU A 158 2.12 -4.83 18.25
N THR A 159 2.75 -3.82 18.85
CA THR A 159 4.06 -4.00 19.49
C THR A 159 3.93 -4.70 20.83
N GLN A 160 2.99 -4.34 21.69
CA GLN A 160 2.89 -4.98 23.00
C GLN A 160 2.20 -6.35 22.95
N TYR A 161 1.11 -6.56 22.20
CA TYR A 161 0.38 -7.84 22.25
C TYR A 161 0.72 -8.76 21.08
N VAL A 162 0.59 -8.27 19.84
CA VAL A 162 0.69 -9.13 18.65
C VAL A 162 2.13 -9.60 18.41
N SER A 163 3.12 -8.74 18.66
CA SER A 163 4.53 -9.11 18.50
C SER A 163 4.96 -10.25 19.43
N GLN A 164 4.28 -10.43 20.58
CA GLN A 164 4.59 -11.51 21.51
C GLN A 164 4.23 -12.89 20.94
N ILE A 165 3.18 -12.96 20.11
CA ILE A 165 2.72 -14.20 19.46
C ILE A 165 3.76 -14.70 18.44
N GLY A 166 4.52 -13.79 17.83
CA GLY A 166 5.55 -14.09 16.83
C GLY A 166 6.92 -14.50 17.38
N GLY A 167 7.11 -14.40 18.71
CA GLY A 167 8.40 -14.65 19.33
C GLY A 167 9.37 -13.48 19.15
N ARG A 168 9.49 -12.67 20.22
CA ARG A 168 10.49 -11.61 20.46
C ARG A 168 10.37 -10.34 19.61
N GLY A 169 9.47 -9.41 19.99
CA GLY A 169 9.68 -7.95 19.96
C GLY A 169 10.44 -7.34 18.76
N GLN A 170 10.33 -7.94 17.58
CA GLN A 170 11.04 -7.61 16.35
C GLN A 170 10.04 -7.77 15.21
N ALA A 171 10.24 -6.96 14.17
CA ALA A 171 9.41 -6.97 12.97
C ALA A 171 9.25 -8.40 12.44
N PHE A 172 8.02 -8.78 12.07
CA PHE A 172 7.77 -10.03 11.34
C PHE A 172 8.49 -9.97 9.99
N SER A 173 9.74 -10.39 9.95
CA SER A 173 10.44 -10.64 8.70
C SER A 173 9.99 -12.00 8.19
N LEU A 174 9.42 -12.05 6.99
CA LEU A 174 9.17 -13.33 6.34
C LEU A 174 10.51 -13.85 5.79
N PRO A 175 10.97 -15.06 6.18
CA PRO A 175 12.10 -15.67 5.51
C PRO A 175 11.89 -15.76 3.98
N PRO A 176 12.94 -15.57 3.17
CA PRO A 176 12.86 -15.72 1.72
C PRO A 176 12.36 -17.12 1.32
N GLY A 177 11.51 -17.21 0.30
CA GLY A 177 11.02 -18.48 -0.25
C GLY A 177 9.73 -19.04 0.37
N ILE A 178 9.18 -18.41 1.40
CA ILE A 178 7.88 -18.81 1.99
C ILE A 178 6.71 -18.31 1.13
N ILE A 179 6.87 -17.12 0.53
CA ILE A 179 5.84 -16.53 -0.30
C ILE A 179 5.82 -17.23 -1.67
N LYS A 180 4.68 -17.85 -1.97
CA LYS A 180 4.38 -18.46 -3.27
C LYS A 180 3.15 -17.81 -3.87
N VAL A 181 3.22 -17.47 -5.14
CA VAL A 181 2.08 -17.04 -5.97
C VAL A 181 2.00 -17.99 -7.17
N GLY A 182 1.14 -19.01 -7.07
CA GLY A 182 1.15 -20.11 -8.03
C GLY A 182 2.50 -20.84 -8.08
N PRO A 183 3.10 -21.04 -9.28
CA PRO A 183 4.44 -21.64 -9.42
C PRO A 183 5.59 -20.67 -9.08
N TRP A 184 5.30 -19.39 -8.82
CA TRP A 184 6.31 -18.37 -8.58
C TRP A 184 6.70 -18.31 -7.10
N VAL A 185 7.95 -18.69 -6.79
CA VAL A 185 8.54 -18.59 -5.45
C VAL A 185 9.32 -17.30 -5.34
N ILE A 186 8.98 -16.47 -4.36
CA ILE A 186 9.62 -15.18 -4.11
C ILE A 186 10.77 -15.37 -3.13
N ASP A 187 11.98 -15.35 -3.66
CA ASP A 187 13.24 -15.61 -2.96
C ASP A 187 14.30 -14.52 -3.17
N SER A 188 14.04 -13.55 -4.05
CA SER A 188 14.99 -12.53 -4.50
C SER A 188 14.37 -11.13 -4.41
N ASP A 189 15.19 -10.12 -4.11
CA ASP A 189 14.79 -8.70 -4.09
C ASP A 189 14.15 -8.25 -5.41
N VAL A 190 14.61 -8.80 -6.54
CA VAL A 190 14.03 -8.51 -7.86
C VAL A 190 12.60 -9.03 -7.95
N LYS A 191 12.34 -10.24 -7.44
CA LYS A 191 10.98 -10.82 -7.42
C LYS A 191 10.06 -10.09 -6.45
N ILE A 192 10.59 -9.59 -5.34
CA ILE A 192 9.87 -8.75 -4.38
C ILE A 192 9.50 -7.40 -5.03
N TYR A 193 10.39 -6.85 -5.87
CA TYR A 193 10.14 -5.59 -6.58
C TYR A 193 8.98 -5.70 -7.60
N TYR A 194 8.81 -6.86 -8.23
CA TYR A 194 7.74 -7.10 -9.20
C TYR A 194 6.38 -7.44 -8.58
N LEU A 195 6.33 -7.67 -7.27
CA LEU A 195 5.11 -7.96 -6.53
C LEU A 195 4.30 -6.67 -6.27
#